data_AF-A0A925YHV0-F1
#
_entry.id   AF-A0A925YHV0-F1
#
_cell.length_a   1.000
_cell.length_b   1.000
_cell.length_c   1.000
_cell.angle_alpha   90.00
_cell.angle_beta   90.00
_cell.angle_gamma   90.00
#
_symmetry.space_group_name_H-M   'P 1'
#
loop_
_entity.id
_entity.type
_entity.pdbx_description
1 polymer ?
#
loop_
_entity_poly.entity_id
_entity_poly.type
_entity_poly.pdbx_seq_one_letter_code
_entity_poly.pdbx_strand_id
1 'polypeptide(L)'
;LAPGAPRGVRFAAARALRDVAKTGATPETAVLLLSRLATETDPAVASRLAFALSRFGGDGADTNIASLHETRTVALLSALDRPEMTGLAYKQTLAGVAEMGLGEEAFYPYVGLNESARDQTVNKLAEEIRRLLHKSGADTDAPSVNAAVEAYTEGAHREAVRSVARLSALHTTPDGETQRRAAAVLGAMARRRNHETEAQHPEELLLALLLAKTALGDGS
;
A
#
# COMPACT_ATOMS: atom_id res chain seq x y z
N LEU A 1 22.89 -4.01 -9.70
CA LEU A 1 21.71 -4.12 -10.60
C LEU A 1 21.98 -3.42 -11.93
N ALA A 2 22.84 -3.94 -12.81
CA ALA A 2 23.07 -3.28 -14.11
C ALA A 2 21.86 -3.52 -15.05
N PRO A 3 21.36 -2.51 -15.80
CA PRO A 3 20.21 -2.67 -16.70
C PRO A 3 20.39 -3.78 -17.76
N GLY A 4 21.62 -3.94 -18.26
CA GLY A 4 21.95 -4.96 -19.26
C GLY A 4 22.24 -6.35 -18.69
N ALA A 5 22.15 -6.56 -17.38
CA ALA A 5 22.40 -7.87 -16.80
C ALA A 5 21.25 -8.86 -17.12
N PRO A 6 21.55 -10.17 -17.25
CA PRO A 6 20.51 -11.18 -17.46
C PRO A 6 19.42 -11.09 -16.40
N ARG A 7 18.17 -11.32 -16.82
CA ARG A 7 16.98 -11.27 -15.95
C ARG A 7 17.18 -12.03 -14.63
N GLY A 8 17.70 -13.26 -14.69
CA GLY A 8 17.94 -14.09 -13.50
C GLY A 8 18.91 -13.45 -12.51
N VAL A 9 19.95 -12.77 -13.01
CA VAL A 9 20.93 -12.05 -12.17
C VAL A 9 20.26 -10.84 -11.52
N ARG A 10 19.47 -10.06 -12.26
CA ARG A 10 18.73 -8.91 -11.71
C ARG A 10 17.71 -9.35 -10.66
N PHE A 11 16.99 -10.44 -10.91
CA PHE A 11 16.04 -11.03 -9.97
C PHE A 11 16.73 -11.50 -8.68
N ALA A 12 17.82 -12.24 -8.80
CA ALA A 12 18.60 -12.71 -7.64
C ALA A 12 19.16 -11.54 -6.82
N ALA A 13 19.66 -10.50 -7.49
CA ALA A 13 20.14 -9.29 -6.83
C ALA A 13 19.01 -8.52 -6.11
N ALA A 14 17.83 -8.38 -6.73
CA ALA A 14 16.67 -7.75 -6.09
C ALA A 14 16.23 -8.54 -4.85
N ARG A 15 16.25 -9.88 -4.92
CA ARG A 15 15.98 -10.74 -3.75
C ARG A 15 17.03 -10.60 -2.66
N ALA A 16 18.31 -10.56 -3.00
CA ALA A 16 19.37 -10.37 -2.01
C ALA A 16 19.27 -9.00 -1.31
N LEU A 17 18.92 -7.95 -2.06
CA LEU A 17 18.72 -6.61 -1.50
C LEU A 17 17.58 -6.55 -0.48
N ARG A 18 16.51 -7.34 -0.66
CA ARG A 18 15.46 -7.51 0.35
C ARG A 18 16.02 -8.05 1.66
N ASP A 19 16.88 -9.07 1.59
CA ASP A 19 17.42 -9.71 2.79
C ASP A 19 18.39 -8.77 3.51
N VAL A 20 19.14 -7.94 2.76
CA VAL A 20 20.03 -6.89 3.31
C VAL A 20 19.24 -5.70 3.88
N ALA A 21 18.07 -5.37 3.34
CA ALA A 21 17.23 -4.27 3.82
C ALA A 21 16.90 -4.40 5.32
N LYS A 22 16.85 -5.62 5.85
CA LYS A 22 16.60 -5.92 7.26
C LYS A 22 17.81 -5.69 8.18
N THR A 23 19.03 -5.71 7.66
CA THR A 23 20.25 -5.81 8.49
C THR A 23 21.23 -4.65 8.35
N GLY A 24 21.12 -3.83 7.30
CA GLY A 24 22.10 -2.78 7.04
C GLY A 24 21.70 -1.83 5.91
N ALA A 25 20.42 -1.45 5.88
CA ALA A 25 19.91 -0.48 4.91
C ALA A 25 20.59 0.88 5.06
N THR A 26 21.20 1.40 3.98
CA THR A 26 21.69 2.78 3.91
C THR A 26 20.77 3.65 3.04
N PRO A 27 20.73 4.98 3.23
CA PRO A 27 20.01 5.90 2.36
C PRO A 27 20.40 5.76 0.87
N GLU A 28 21.68 5.56 0.56
CA GLU A 28 22.18 5.40 -0.80
C GLU A 28 21.61 4.14 -1.46
N THR A 29 21.46 3.06 -0.68
CA THR A 29 20.86 1.83 -1.17
C THR A 29 19.36 2.02 -1.46
N ALA A 30 18.65 2.79 -0.63
CA ALA A 30 17.25 3.14 -0.89
C ALA A 30 17.11 4.00 -2.16
N VAL A 31 17.97 5.00 -2.36
CA VAL A 31 18.00 5.84 -3.57
C VAL A 31 18.31 5.01 -4.82
N LEU A 32 19.25 4.06 -4.72
CA LEU A 32 19.55 3.13 -5.79
C LEU A 32 18.33 2.27 -6.14
N LEU A 33 17.64 1.70 -5.14
CA LEU A 33 16.44 0.89 -5.35
C LEU A 33 15.30 1.70 -5.97
N LEU A 34 15.06 2.93 -5.52
CA LEU A 34 14.09 3.86 -6.11
C LEU A 34 14.39 4.08 -7.60
N SER A 35 15.64 4.41 -7.91
CA SER A 35 16.08 4.64 -9.29
C SER A 35 15.96 3.38 -10.16
N ARG A 36 16.20 2.20 -9.57
CA ARG A 36 16.06 0.91 -10.27
C ARG A 36 14.62 0.52 -10.49
N LEU A 37 13.74 0.68 -9.49
CA LEU A 37 12.32 0.39 -9.65
C LEU A 37 11.70 1.25 -10.76
N ALA A 38 12.09 2.53 -10.83
CA ALA A 38 11.59 3.46 -11.85
C ALA A 38 11.98 3.09 -13.29
N THR A 39 13.05 2.30 -13.50
CA THR A 39 13.57 1.95 -14.83
C THR A 39 13.47 0.46 -15.16
N GLU A 40 12.99 -0.36 -14.21
CA GLU A 40 12.90 -1.81 -14.37
C GLU A 40 11.65 -2.21 -15.17
N THR A 41 11.86 -2.78 -16.36
CA THR A 41 10.78 -3.18 -17.28
C THR A 41 10.29 -4.60 -17.07
N ASP A 42 11.05 -5.48 -16.40
CA ASP A 42 10.58 -6.83 -16.09
C ASP A 42 9.69 -6.77 -14.84
N PRO A 43 8.38 -7.11 -14.93
CA PRO A 43 7.47 -6.96 -13.81
C PRO A 43 7.81 -7.86 -12.62
N ALA A 44 8.43 -9.03 -12.86
CA ALA A 44 8.84 -9.93 -11.79
C ALA A 44 10.09 -9.42 -11.06
N VAL A 45 11.01 -8.73 -11.76
CA VAL A 45 12.14 -8.06 -11.11
C VAL A 45 11.64 -6.80 -10.39
N ALA A 46 10.77 -6.02 -11.02
CA ALA A 46 10.24 -4.81 -10.43
C ALA A 46 9.45 -5.07 -9.14
N SER A 47 8.60 -6.13 -9.10
CA SER A 47 7.89 -6.50 -7.87
C SER A 47 8.84 -6.87 -6.74
N ARG A 48 9.99 -7.50 -7.05
CA ARG A 48 11.02 -7.80 -6.06
C ARG A 48 11.75 -6.55 -5.57
N LEU A 49 12.01 -5.59 -6.46
CA LEU A 49 12.58 -4.30 -6.08
C LEU A 49 11.61 -3.51 -5.19
N ALA A 50 10.32 -3.47 -5.54
CA ALA A 50 9.29 -2.84 -4.72
C ALA A 50 9.19 -3.48 -3.33
N PHE A 51 9.20 -4.82 -3.27
CA PHE A 51 9.19 -5.55 -2.01
C PHE A 51 10.49 -5.38 -1.21
N ALA A 52 11.65 -5.24 -1.86
CA ALA A 52 12.87 -4.86 -1.15
C ALA A 52 12.71 -3.45 -0.56
N LEU A 53 12.18 -2.51 -1.33
CA LEU A 53 12.02 -1.11 -0.94
C LEU A 53 11.01 -0.91 0.22
N SER A 54 9.96 -1.73 0.32
CA SER A 54 9.03 -1.69 1.46
C SER A 54 9.70 -2.03 2.79
N ARG A 55 10.77 -2.84 2.75
CA ARG A 55 11.51 -3.29 3.94
C ARG A 55 12.62 -2.35 4.38
N PHE A 56 12.97 -1.34 3.60
CA PHE A 56 13.92 -0.33 4.03
C PHE A 56 13.33 0.49 5.20
N GLY A 57 14.16 0.97 6.12
CA GLY A 57 13.66 1.92 7.11
C GLY A 57 12.68 1.34 8.14
N GLY A 58 12.74 0.02 8.39
CA GLY A 58 11.96 -0.63 9.44
C GLY A 58 12.39 -0.19 10.85
N ASP A 59 11.79 -0.82 11.87
CA ASP A 59 12.00 -0.42 13.26
C ASP A 59 13.50 -0.41 13.65
N GLY A 60 14.01 0.75 14.04
CA GLY A 60 15.42 0.97 14.39
C GLY A 60 16.31 1.52 13.27
N ALA A 61 15.75 1.83 12.10
CA ALA A 61 16.51 2.47 11.02
C ALA A 61 16.82 3.95 11.32
N ASP A 62 17.91 4.44 10.74
CA ASP A 62 18.31 5.85 10.78
C ASP A 62 17.14 6.76 10.36
N THR A 63 16.93 7.85 11.09
CA THR A 63 15.91 8.90 10.84
C THR A 63 15.92 9.38 9.38
N ASN A 64 17.09 9.37 8.74
CA ASN A 64 17.24 9.72 7.32
C ASN A 64 16.53 8.75 6.35
N ILE A 65 16.27 7.51 6.76
CA ILE A 65 15.55 6.52 5.95
C ILE A 65 14.04 6.60 6.21
N ALA A 66 13.64 6.97 7.44
CA ALA A 66 12.24 7.24 7.78
C ALA A 66 11.68 8.42 6.98
N SER A 67 12.48 9.46 6.72
CA SER A 67 12.08 10.61 5.89
C SER A 67 11.77 10.24 4.43
N LEU A 68 12.24 9.09 3.94
CA LEU A 68 11.94 8.57 2.61
C LEU A 68 10.62 7.79 2.54
N HIS A 69 9.85 7.67 3.62
CA HIS A 69 8.61 6.87 3.65
C HIS A 69 7.61 7.29 2.55
N GLU A 70 7.33 8.58 2.41
CA GLU A 70 6.41 9.08 1.38
C GLU A 70 6.97 8.82 -0.02
N THR A 71 8.23 9.16 -0.27
CA THR A 71 8.90 8.93 -1.56
C THR A 71 8.83 7.46 -1.99
N ARG A 72 9.06 6.54 -1.03
CA ARG A 72 8.96 5.11 -1.29
C ARG A 72 7.53 4.69 -1.58
N THR A 73 6.57 5.11 -0.76
CA THR A 73 5.15 4.82 -0.98
C THR A 73 4.70 5.26 -2.37
N VAL A 74 5.04 6.49 -2.76
CA VAL A 74 4.74 7.02 -4.11
C VAL A 74 5.42 6.19 -5.19
N ALA A 75 6.68 5.79 -5.02
CA ALA A 75 7.37 4.95 -6.01
C ALA A 75 6.74 3.56 -6.17
N LEU A 76 6.28 2.92 -5.08
CA LEU A 76 5.56 1.65 -5.17
C LEU A 76 4.20 1.82 -5.86
N LEU A 77 3.45 2.89 -5.55
CA LEU A 77 2.17 3.19 -6.21
C LEU A 77 2.36 3.47 -7.70
N SER A 78 3.37 4.27 -8.07
CA SER A 78 3.73 4.51 -9.48
C SER A 78 4.16 3.22 -10.17
N ALA A 79 4.80 2.29 -9.46
CA ALA A 79 5.11 0.98 -10.03
C ALA A 79 3.82 0.19 -10.35
N LEU A 80 2.81 0.23 -9.48
CA LEU A 80 1.49 -0.40 -9.72
C LEU A 80 0.72 0.23 -10.89
N ASP A 81 0.99 1.49 -11.24
CA ASP A 81 0.35 2.17 -12.38
C ASP A 81 0.84 1.70 -13.75
N ARG A 82 1.92 0.92 -13.78
CA ARG A 82 2.51 0.46 -15.04
C ARG A 82 1.68 -0.69 -15.65
N PRO A 83 1.38 -0.66 -16.96
CA PRO A 83 0.49 -1.63 -17.59
C PRO A 83 1.03 -3.08 -17.55
N GLU A 84 2.34 -3.27 -17.46
CA GLU A 84 2.96 -4.59 -17.31
C GLU A 84 2.81 -5.19 -15.90
N MET A 85 2.43 -4.39 -14.91
CA MET A 85 2.26 -4.84 -13.53
C MET A 85 0.92 -5.49 -13.33
N THR A 86 0.82 -6.76 -13.69
CA THR A 86 -0.39 -7.57 -13.57
C THR A 86 -0.15 -8.84 -12.74
N GLY A 87 -1.23 -9.53 -12.39
CA GLY A 87 -1.19 -10.84 -11.73
C GLY A 87 -0.36 -10.85 -10.45
N LEU A 88 0.62 -11.76 -10.38
CA LEU A 88 1.46 -11.93 -9.19
C LEU A 88 2.38 -10.73 -8.93
N ALA A 89 2.90 -10.08 -9.97
CA ALA A 89 3.80 -8.94 -9.81
C ALA A 89 3.08 -7.74 -9.19
N TYR A 90 1.85 -7.49 -9.65
CA TYR A 90 0.95 -6.51 -9.06
C TYR A 90 0.68 -6.82 -7.58
N LYS A 91 0.23 -8.04 -7.29
CA LYS A 91 -0.09 -8.49 -5.93
C LYS A 91 1.08 -8.37 -4.95
N GLN A 92 2.28 -8.73 -5.39
CA GLN A 92 3.51 -8.59 -4.59
C GLN A 92 3.87 -7.13 -4.33
N THR A 93 3.67 -6.26 -5.32
CA THR A 93 3.94 -4.83 -5.19
C THR A 93 2.92 -4.17 -4.27
N LEU A 94 1.63 -4.55 -4.38
CA LEU A 94 0.57 -4.09 -3.50
C LEU A 94 0.79 -4.56 -2.06
N ALA A 95 1.27 -5.79 -1.85
CA ALA A 95 1.71 -6.25 -0.54
C ALA A 95 2.86 -5.39 0.01
N GLY A 96 3.82 -4.98 -0.83
CA GLY A 96 4.86 -4.03 -0.45
C GLY A 96 4.31 -2.66 -0.03
N VAL A 97 3.30 -2.13 -0.73
CA VAL A 97 2.59 -0.90 -0.32
C VAL A 97 1.92 -1.11 1.04
N ALA A 98 1.30 -2.26 1.24
CA ALA A 98 0.62 -2.57 2.50
C ALA A 98 1.59 -2.64 3.68
N GLU A 99 2.77 -3.23 3.50
CA GLU A 99 3.80 -3.29 4.54
C GLU A 99 4.27 -1.91 4.99
N MET A 100 4.24 -0.91 4.10
CA MET A 100 4.59 0.48 4.44
C MET A 100 3.62 1.11 5.45
N GLY A 101 2.36 0.65 5.49
CA GLY A 101 1.32 1.21 6.35
C GLY A 101 0.88 0.30 7.50
N LEU A 102 0.90 -1.01 7.29
CA LEU A 102 0.32 -2.01 8.19
C LEU A 102 1.37 -2.90 8.88
N GLY A 103 2.63 -2.85 8.43
CA GLY A 103 3.70 -3.73 8.90
C GLY A 103 3.81 -5.06 8.14
N GLU A 104 4.83 -5.85 8.51
CA GLU A 104 5.17 -7.11 7.84
C GLU A 104 4.00 -8.11 7.81
N GLU A 105 3.74 -8.68 6.64
CA GLU A 105 2.74 -9.75 6.39
C GLU A 105 1.27 -9.42 6.70
N ALA A 106 0.96 -8.21 7.17
CA ALA A 106 -0.40 -7.81 7.56
C ALA A 106 -1.43 -7.94 6.43
N PHE A 107 -1.01 -7.82 5.18
CA PHE A 107 -1.90 -7.88 4.02
C PHE A 107 -1.94 -9.26 3.34
N TYR A 108 -1.01 -10.15 3.63
CA TYR A 108 -0.88 -11.44 2.93
C TYR A 108 -2.16 -12.29 2.95
N PRO A 109 -2.94 -12.36 4.06
CA PRO A 109 -4.20 -13.10 4.09
C PRO A 109 -5.25 -12.63 3.08
N TYR A 110 -5.14 -11.39 2.60
CA TYR A 110 -6.17 -10.75 1.76
C TYR A 110 -5.88 -10.85 0.26
N VAL A 111 -4.61 -11.04 -0.12
CA VAL A 111 -4.15 -11.04 -1.53
C VAL A 111 -4.69 -12.22 -2.35
N GLY A 112 -5.05 -13.31 -1.68
CA GLY A 112 -5.52 -14.56 -2.28
C GLY A 112 -7.01 -14.83 -2.13
N LEU A 113 -7.79 -13.89 -1.59
CA LEU A 113 -9.21 -14.13 -1.34
C LEU A 113 -9.97 -14.32 -2.67
N ASN A 114 -10.80 -15.36 -2.70
CA ASN A 114 -11.84 -15.48 -3.71
C ASN A 114 -12.87 -14.36 -3.54
N GLU A 115 -13.71 -14.16 -4.57
CA GLU A 115 -14.69 -13.06 -4.63
C GLU A 115 -15.63 -13.04 -3.41
N SER A 116 -16.27 -14.17 -3.10
CA SER A 116 -17.19 -14.26 -1.96
C SER A 116 -16.53 -13.92 -0.61
N ALA A 117 -15.33 -14.46 -0.35
CA ALA A 117 -14.59 -14.16 0.89
C ALA A 117 -14.11 -12.71 0.94
N ARG A 118 -13.80 -12.13 -0.23
CA ARG A 118 -13.42 -10.72 -0.37
C ARG A 118 -14.57 -9.81 -0.02
N ASP A 119 -15.75 -10.06 -0.58
CA ASP A 119 -16.96 -9.25 -0.33
C ASP A 119 -17.36 -9.28 1.15
N GLN A 120 -17.30 -10.46 1.77
CA GLN A 120 -17.53 -10.59 3.21
C GLN A 120 -16.52 -9.77 4.02
N THR A 121 -15.25 -9.78 3.61
CA THR A 121 -14.18 -9.03 4.27
C THR A 121 -14.36 -7.52 4.11
N VAL A 122 -14.71 -7.05 2.91
CA VAL A 122 -15.03 -5.64 2.63
C VAL A 122 -16.16 -5.17 3.53
N ASN A 123 -17.27 -5.91 3.58
CA ASN A 123 -18.43 -5.55 4.41
C ASN A 123 -18.08 -5.53 5.90
N LYS A 124 -17.30 -6.52 6.38
CA LYS A 124 -16.85 -6.57 7.76
C LYS A 124 -15.97 -5.37 8.12
N LEU A 125 -14.98 -5.04 7.28
CA LEU A 125 -14.08 -3.91 7.53
C LEU A 125 -14.85 -2.57 7.48
N ALA A 126 -15.78 -2.41 6.54
CA ALA A 126 -16.63 -1.22 6.46
C ALA A 126 -17.50 -1.03 7.71
N GLU A 127 -18.07 -2.10 8.26
CA GLU A 127 -18.80 -2.08 9.53
C GLU A 127 -17.89 -1.72 10.72
N GLU A 128 -16.68 -2.27 10.78
CA GLU A 128 -15.71 -1.93 11.81
C GLU A 128 -15.32 -0.44 11.75
N ILE A 129 -15.04 0.10 10.56
CA ILE A 129 -14.74 1.54 10.37
C ILE A 129 -15.92 2.41 10.81
N ARG A 130 -17.16 2.06 10.43
CA ARG A 130 -18.36 2.79 10.86
C ARG A 130 -18.47 2.85 12.38
N ARG A 131 -18.18 1.74 13.08
CA ARG A 131 -18.16 1.73 14.55
C ARG A 131 -17.07 2.61 15.14
N LEU A 132 -15.87 2.63 14.55
CA LEU A 132 -14.78 3.51 14.99
C LEU A 132 -15.14 4.99 14.80
N LEU A 133 -15.71 5.35 13.64
CA LEU A 133 -16.21 6.70 13.38
C LEU A 133 -17.25 7.12 14.41
N HIS A 134 -18.21 6.25 14.71
CA HIS A 134 -19.23 6.51 15.74
C HIS A 134 -18.62 6.73 17.12
N LYS A 135 -17.71 5.86 17.57
CA LYS A 135 -17.00 6.02 18.85
C LYS A 135 -16.22 7.33 18.94
N SER A 136 -15.64 7.78 17.84
CA SER A 136 -14.87 9.03 17.77
C SER A 136 -15.72 10.30 17.60
N GLY A 137 -17.05 10.16 17.44
CA GLY A 137 -17.96 11.28 17.18
C GLY A 137 -17.95 11.78 15.73
N ALA A 138 -17.33 11.04 14.81
CA ALA A 138 -17.19 11.34 13.38
C ALA A 138 -18.33 10.76 12.53
N ASP A 139 -19.56 10.72 13.06
CA ASP A 139 -20.72 10.10 12.39
C ASP A 139 -21.05 10.73 11.02
N THR A 140 -20.68 11.99 10.81
CA THR A 140 -20.86 12.71 9.54
C THR A 140 -20.14 12.07 8.36
N ASP A 141 -19.18 11.19 8.64
CA ASP A 141 -18.29 10.60 7.65
C ASP A 141 -18.68 9.17 7.27
N ALA A 142 -19.58 8.54 8.03
CA ALA A 142 -20.17 7.24 7.69
C ALA A 142 -20.71 7.16 6.25
N PRO A 143 -21.32 8.22 5.66
CA PRO A 143 -21.73 8.22 4.26
C PRO A 143 -20.58 7.94 3.26
N SER A 144 -19.34 8.35 3.56
CA SER A 144 -18.20 8.09 2.68
C SER A 144 -17.81 6.60 2.70
N VAL A 145 -18.00 5.90 3.82
CA VAL A 145 -17.83 4.44 3.88
C VAL A 145 -18.91 3.75 3.04
N ASN A 146 -20.17 4.22 3.13
CA ASN A 146 -21.26 3.66 2.34
C ASN A 146 -21.03 3.86 0.83
N ALA A 147 -20.65 5.08 0.42
CA ALA A 147 -20.29 5.39 -0.96
C ALA A 147 -19.12 4.52 -1.45
N ALA A 148 -18.18 4.18 -0.57
CA ALA A 148 -17.10 3.28 -0.94
C ALA A 148 -17.58 1.84 -1.21
N VAL A 149 -18.47 1.32 -0.38
CA VAL A 149 -19.06 -0.02 -0.56
C VAL A 149 -19.96 -0.06 -1.80
N GLU A 150 -20.76 0.98 -2.03
CA GLU A 150 -21.60 1.11 -3.22
C GLU A 150 -20.75 1.12 -4.50
N ALA A 151 -19.75 2.00 -4.57
CA ALA A 151 -18.80 2.04 -5.68
C ALA A 151 -18.06 0.70 -5.88
N TYR A 152 -17.76 -0.03 -4.80
CA TYR A 152 -17.19 -1.37 -4.91
C TYR A 152 -18.14 -2.36 -5.59
N THR A 153 -19.41 -2.38 -5.18
CA THR A 153 -20.43 -3.27 -5.75
C THR A 153 -20.73 -2.96 -7.22
N GLU A 154 -20.56 -1.70 -7.63
CA GLU A 154 -20.70 -1.25 -9.02
C GLU A 154 -19.45 -1.52 -9.87
N GLY A 155 -18.38 -2.08 -9.28
CA GLY A 155 -17.09 -2.27 -9.95
C GLY A 155 -16.27 -0.98 -10.10
N ALA A 156 -16.74 0.15 -9.57
CA ALA A 156 -16.03 1.42 -9.48
C ALA A 156 -15.00 1.43 -8.34
N HIS A 157 -14.10 0.43 -8.32
CA HIS A 157 -13.11 0.21 -7.27
C HIS A 157 -12.24 1.45 -6.96
N ARG A 158 -12.04 2.31 -7.95
CA ARG A 158 -11.33 3.58 -7.78
C ARG A 158 -12.06 4.61 -6.96
N GLU A 159 -13.33 4.78 -7.25
CA GLU A 159 -14.17 5.65 -6.47
C GLU A 159 -14.28 5.11 -5.04
N ALA A 160 -14.36 3.79 -4.89
CA ALA A 160 -14.30 3.15 -3.59
C ALA A 160 -13.03 3.51 -2.79
N VAL A 161 -11.84 3.32 -3.37
CA VAL A 161 -10.57 3.67 -2.71
C VAL A 161 -10.51 5.17 -2.35
N ARG A 162 -10.95 6.05 -3.26
CA ARG A 162 -10.95 7.50 -3.01
C ARG A 162 -11.90 7.91 -1.90
N SER A 163 -13.08 7.31 -1.84
CA SER A 163 -14.06 7.56 -0.78
C SER A 163 -13.51 7.14 0.58
N VAL A 164 -12.84 5.99 0.67
CA VAL A 164 -12.15 5.56 1.90
C VAL A 164 -10.99 6.51 2.24
N ALA A 165 -10.17 6.90 1.28
CA ALA A 165 -8.99 7.70 1.55
C ALA A 165 -9.30 9.16 1.96
N ARG A 166 -10.47 9.67 1.59
CA ARG A 166 -10.96 10.97 2.08
C ARG A 166 -11.25 10.92 3.59
N LEU A 167 -11.73 9.80 4.13
CA LEU A 167 -12.00 9.63 5.57
C LEU A 167 -10.76 9.91 6.42
N SER A 168 -9.61 9.35 6.04
CA SER A 168 -8.37 9.51 6.80
C SER A 168 -7.74 10.89 6.70
N ALA A 169 -8.12 11.68 5.69
CA ALA A 169 -7.66 13.07 5.57
C ALA A 169 -8.47 14.02 6.46
N LEU A 170 -9.69 13.61 6.87
CA LEU A 170 -10.62 14.40 7.65
C LEU A 170 -10.50 14.15 9.16
N HIS A 171 -10.04 12.97 9.57
CA HIS A 171 -9.98 12.58 10.98
C HIS A 171 -8.58 12.27 11.49
N THR A 172 -8.38 12.76 12.71
CA THR A 172 -7.30 12.51 13.70
C THR A 172 -5.87 12.90 13.34
N THR A 173 -5.22 13.56 14.31
CA THR A 173 -3.77 13.53 14.46
C THR A 173 -3.44 12.10 14.90
N PRO A 174 -2.82 11.26 14.07
CA PRO A 174 -2.71 9.84 14.38
C PRO A 174 -1.85 9.64 15.64
N ASP A 175 -2.40 8.93 16.62
CA ASP A 175 -1.77 8.67 17.91
C ASP A 175 -0.98 7.35 17.82
N GLY A 176 0.25 7.48 17.33
CA GLY A 176 1.19 6.38 17.20
C GLY A 176 1.74 6.23 15.79
N GLU A 177 2.90 5.58 15.72
CA GLU A 177 3.66 5.47 14.47
C GLU A 177 2.94 4.64 13.41
N THR A 178 2.29 3.54 13.82
CA THR A 178 1.54 2.69 12.89
C THR A 178 0.32 3.43 12.31
N GLN A 179 -0.40 4.21 13.10
CA GLN A 179 -1.53 5.01 12.61
C GLN A 179 -1.05 6.08 11.62
N ARG A 180 0.06 6.76 11.92
CA ARG A 180 0.68 7.76 11.01
C ARG A 180 1.12 7.13 9.70
N ARG A 181 1.80 5.98 9.75
CA ARG A 181 2.21 5.23 8.55
C ARG A 181 1.00 4.83 7.70
N ALA A 182 -0.05 4.31 8.32
CA ALA A 182 -1.28 3.93 7.62
C ALA A 182 -1.96 5.13 6.94
N ALA A 183 -2.11 6.25 7.68
CA ALA A 183 -2.67 7.49 7.15
C ALA A 183 -1.83 8.07 5.99
N ALA A 184 -0.51 8.01 6.10
CA ALA A 184 0.40 8.47 5.04
C ALA A 184 0.25 7.65 3.75
N VAL A 185 0.19 6.31 3.86
CA VAL A 185 -0.03 5.43 2.70
C VAL A 185 -1.40 5.69 2.07
N LEU A 186 -2.44 5.78 2.89
CA LEU A 186 -3.79 6.04 2.41
C LEU A 186 -3.90 7.41 1.73
N GLY A 187 -3.26 8.43 2.28
CA GLY A 187 -3.14 9.76 1.65
C GLY A 187 -2.40 9.72 0.31
N ALA A 188 -1.33 8.94 0.19
CA ALA A 188 -0.62 8.74 -1.07
C ALA A 188 -1.51 8.03 -2.11
N MET A 189 -2.28 7.02 -1.71
CA MET A 189 -3.27 6.36 -2.57
C MET A 189 -4.33 7.35 -3.07
N ALA A 190 -4.81 8.26 -2.21
CA ALA A 190 -5.78 9.30 -2.58
C ALA A 190 -5.24 10.26 -3.66
N ARG A 191 -3.95 10.61 -3.58
CA ARG A 191 -3.27 11.57 -4.46
C ARG A 191 -2.80 10.95 -5.79
N ARG A 192 -2.81 9.63 -5.92
CA ARG A 192 -2.38 8.89 -7.11
C ARG A 192 -3.12 9.41 -8.35
N ARG A 193 -2.38 10.02 -9.28
CA ARG A 193 -2.89 10.52 -10.58
C ARG A 193 -2.90 9.37 -11.58
N ASN A 194 -3.99 9.21 -12.33
CA ASN A 194 -4.19 8.01 -13.14
C ASN A 194 -3.53 8.06 -14.52
N HIS A 195 -3.22 6.86 -15.01
CA HIS A 195 -3.35 6.49 -16.42
C HIS A 195 -4.71 5.79 -16.64
N GLU A 196 -5.28 5.93 -17.83
CA GLU A 196 -6.68 5.64 -18.21
C GLU A 196 -7.10 4.14 -18.22
N THR A 197 -6.27 3.23 -17.72
CA THR A 197 -6.55 1.79 -17.75
C THR A 197 -7.47 1.35 -16.59
N GLU A 198 -8.73 1.17 -16.94
CA GLU A 198 -9.95 0.96 -16.14
C GLU A 198 -10.10 -0.41 -15.43
N ALA A 199 -9.03 -0.95 -14.85
CA ALA A 199 -9.18 -2.10 -13.96
C ALA A 199 -8.39 -1.89 -12.67
N GLN A 200 -8.95 -1.09 -11.75
CA GLN A 200 -8.41 -1.06 -10.40
C GLN A 200 -8.80 -2.33 -9.68
N HIS A 201 -7.80 -3.02 -9.14
CA HIS A 201 -7.99 -4.31 -8.53
C HIS A 201 -8.77 -4.17 -7.22
N PRO A 202 -9.77 -5.02 -6.95
CA PRO A 202 -10.54 -4.99 -5.70
C PRO A 202 -9.67 -5.17 -4.45
N GLU A 203 -8.48 -5.76 -4.60
CA GLU A 203 -7.45 -5.79 -3.56
C GLU A 203 -6.98 -4.39 -3.10
N GLU A 204 -7.02 -3.34 -3.94
CA GLU A 204 -6.67 -1.97 -3.51
C GLU A 204 -7.70 -1.41 -2.50
N LEU A 205 -8.99 -1.73 -2.67
CA LEU A 205 -10.01 -1.32 -1.71
C LEU A 205 -9.82 -2.02 -0.36
N LEU A 206 -9.55 -3.32 -0.38
CA LEU A 206 -9.22 -4.05 0.86
C LEU A 206 -8.05 -3.41 1.59
N LEU A 207 -7.00 -3.04 0.86
CA LEU A 207 -5.87 -2.33 1.43
C LEU A 207 -6.31 -0.98 2.01
N ALA A 208 -7.08 -0.18 1.26
CA ALA A 208 -7.55 1.12 1.72
C ALA A 208 -8.39 1.02 3.00
N LEU A 209 -9.28 0.04 3.10
CA LEU A 209 -10.10 -0.22 4.29
C LEU A 209 -9.26 -0.64 5.49
N LEU A 210 -8.26 -1.52 5.29
CA LEU A 210 -7.35 -1.90 6.36
C LEU A 210 -6.53 -0.71 6.85
N LEU A 211 -6.00 0.11 5.94
CA LEU A 211 -5.27 1.34 6.28
C LEU A 211 -6.17 2.33 7.02
N ALA A 212 -7.42 2.52 6.58
CA ALA A 212 -8.36 3.42 7.22
C ALA A 212 -8.70 2.94 8.64
N LYS A 213 -8.99 1.65 8.82
CA LYS A 213 -9.20 1.05 10.14
C LYS A 213 -7.99 1.26 11.05
N THR A 214 -6.78 1.00 10.55
CA THR A 214 -5.54 1.18 11.33
C THR A 214 -5.26 2.64 11.64
N ALA A 215 -5.53 3.56 10.72
CA ALA A 215 -5.35 5.00 10.92
C ALA A 215 -6.33 5.58 11.95
N LEU A 216 -7.58 5.10 11.95
CA LEU A 216 -8.59 5.50 12.93
C LEU A 216 -8.27 4.95 14.33
N GLY A 217 -7.76 3.72 14.40
CA GLY A 217 -7.41 3.04 15.65
C GLY A 217 -8.60 2.79 16.57
N ASP A 218 -8.47 1.85 17.50
CA ASP A 218 -9.13 2.02 18.79
C ASP A 218 -8.13 2.82 19.64
N GLY A 219 -8.51 4.00 20.12
CA GLY A 219 -7.75 4.64 21.21
C GLY A 219 -7.87 3.75 22.44
N SER A 220 -6.97 2.78 22.57
CA SER A 220 -6.88 1.87 23.71
C SER A 220 -5.55 2.03 24.41
#